data_AF-A0A8F1SBT1-F1
#
_entry.id   AF-A0A8F1SBT1-F1
#
_cell.length_a   1.000
_cell.length_b   1.000
_cell.length_c   1.000
_cell.angle_alpha   90.00
_cell.angle_beta   90.00
_cell.angle_gamma   90.00
#
_symmetry.space_group_name_H-M   'P 1'
#
loop_
_entity.id
_entity.type
_entity.pdbx_description
1 polymer ?
#
loop_
_entity_poly.entity_id
_entity_poly.type
_entity_poly.pdbx_seq_one_letter_code
_entity_poly.pdbx_strand_id
1 'polypeptide(L)'
;MKYTQRRNSFSRFVPILLVIVITVVAVAAVIAIGRALFGKNDSGQTTTDQNVNVGQVALLSTDVGSAVRLTVRGPIVANENFRSYSITISPESREMTTYEGYLDKPIAQKKFGQ
;
A
#
# COMPACT_ATOMS: atom_id res chain seq x y z
N MET A 1 80.04 -6.91 20.63
CA MET A 1 79.04 -6.61 19.57
C MET A 1 78.15 -7.83 19.41
N LYS A 2 76.85 -7.74 19.74
CA LYS A 2 75.88 -8.84 19.56
C LYS A 2 75.08 -8.55 18.28
N TYR A 3 75.31 -9.33 17.24
CA TYR A 3 74.49 -9.28 16.02
C TYR A 3 73.25 -10.14 16.23
N THR A 4 72.10 -9.50 16.39
CA THR A 4 70.80 -10.18 16.38
C THR A 4 70.46 -10.52 14.94
N GLN A 5 70.57 -11.79 14.54
CA GLN A 5 70.07 -12.25 13.24
C GLN A 5 68.54 -12.05 13.18
N ARG A 6 68.06 -11.19 12.28
CA ARG A 6 66.64 -11.16 11.90
C ARG A 6 66.30 -12.45 11.15
N ARG A 7 65.49 -13.31 11.75
CA ARG A 7 64.95 -14.50 11.09
C ARG A 7 63.87 -14.07 10.10
N ASN A 8 64.15 -14.21 8.81
CA ASN A 8 63.21 -13.90 7.73
C ASN A 8 62.00 -14.87 7.78
N SER A 9 60.85 -14.39 8.27
CA SER A 9 59.60 -15.16 8.35
C SER A 9 58.81 -15.17 7.03
N PHE A 10 59.27 -14.44 6.02
CA PHE A 10 58.53 -14.18 4.78
C PHE A 10 58.30 -15.44 3.92
N SER A 11 59.16 -16.47 4.03
CA SER A 11 58.97 -17.71 3.27
C SER A 11 57.80 -18.58 3.76
N ARG A 12 57.31 -18.35 4.99
CA ARG A 12 56.15 -19.07 5.55
C ARG A 12 54.82 -18.38 5.27
N PHE A 13 54.83 -17.09 4.95
CA PHE A 13 53.61 -16.32 4.67
C PHE A 13 53.05 -16.58 3.27
N VAL A 14 53.92 -16.73 2.27
CA VAL A 14 53.52 -16.99 0.88
C VAL A 14 52.65 -18.25 0.73
N PRO A 15 53.02 -19.43 1.27
CA PRO A 15 52.16 -20.62 1.15
C PRO A 15 50.85 -20.49 1.94
N ILE A 16 50.86 -19.81 3.09
CA ILE A 16 49.64 -19.62 3.91
C ILE A 16 48.64 -18.70 3.17
N LEU A 17 49.12 -17.60 2.61
CA LEU A 17 48.28 -16.66 1.86
C LEU A 17 47.67 -17.34 0.61
N LEU A 18 48.47 -18.15 -0.09
CA LEU A 18 48.01 -18.90 -1.25
C LEU A 18 46.86 -19.86 -0.90
N VAL A 19 46.97 -20.59 0.22
CA VAL A 19 45.90 -21.49 0.67
C VAL A 19 44.63 -20.71 0.99
N ILE A 20 44.74 -19.57 1.69
CA ILE A 20 43.58 -18.72 2.02
C ILE A 20 42.86 -18.28 0.74
N VAL A 21 43.58 -17.79 -0.26
CA VAL A 21 42.97 -17.35 -1.53
C VAL A 21 42.22 -18.49 -2.22
N ILE A 22 42.82 -19.68 -2.29
CA ILE A 22 42.17 -20.85 -2.91
C ILE A 22 40.89 -21.22 -2.14
N THR A 23 40.91 -21.20 -0.81
CA THR A 23 39.72 -21.54 -0.01
C THR A 23 38.57 -20.56 -0.22
N VAL A 24 38.85 -19.26 -0.30
CA VAL A 24 37.83 -18.22 -0.53
C VAL A 24 37.18 -18.42 -1.90
N VAL A 25 37.98 -18.69 -2.94
CA VAL A 25 37.48 -18.95 -4.29
C VAL A 25 36.60 -20.21 -4.33
N ALA A 26 37.02 -21.28 -3.66
CA ALA A 26 36.24 -22.52 -3.61
C ALA A 26 34.87 -22.33 -2.92
N VAL A 27 34.83 -21.63 -1.78
CA VAL A 27 33.58 -21.34 -1.06
C VAL A 27 32.65 -20.46 -1.90
N ALA A 28 33.18 -19.43 -2.56
CA ALA A 28 32.41 -18.56 -3.44
C ALA A 28 31.77 -19.34 -4.60
N ALA A 29 32.52 -20.27 -5.22
CA ALA A 29 32.02 -21.10 -6.31
C ALA A 29 30.86 -22.01 -5.87
N VAL A 30 30.97 -22.64 -4.70
CA VAL A 30 29.91 -23.50 -4.15
C VAL A 30 28.64 -22.68 -3.83
N ILE A 31 28.80 -21.49 -3.23
CA ILE A 31 27.66 -20.60 -2.94
C ILE A 31 27.00 -20.12 -4.24
N ALA A 32 27.79 -19.80 -5.27
CA ALA A 32 27.26 -19.36 -6.56
C ALA A 32 26.44 -20.46 -7.24
N ILE A 33 26.92 -21.70 -7.23
CA ILE A 33 26.17 -22.85 -7.78
C ILE A 33 24.92 -23.13 -6.92
N GLY A 34 25.06 -23.11 -5.59
CA GLY A 34 23.93 -23.27 -4.68
C GLY A 34 22.84 -22.22 -4.89
N ARG A 35 23.21 -20.96 -5.07
CA ARG A 35 22.27 -19.89 -5.42
C ARG A 35 21.72 -20.04 -6.84
N ALA A 36 22.49 -20.52 -7.80
CA ALA A 36 21.99 -20.72 -9.17
C ALA A 36 20.97 -21.87 -9.25
N LEU A 37 21.14 -22.93 -8.45
CA LEU A 37 20.26 -24.09 -8.45
C LEU A 37 19.06 -23.95 -7.50
N PHE A 38 19.25 -23.30 -6.34
CA PHE A 38 18.23 -23.19 -5.30
C PHE A 38 17.69 -21.76 -5.08
N GLY A 39 18.38 -20.73 -5.59
CA GLY A 39 17.99 -19.33 -5.47
C GLY A 39 17.06 -18.90 -6.58
N LYS A 40 15.86 -19.49 -6.64
CA LYS A 40 14.77 -18.93 -7.45
C LYS A 40 14.24 -17.67 -6.74
N ASN A 41 14.57 -16.52 -7.30
CA ASN A 41 13.91 -15.22 -7.12
C ASN A 41 14.15 -14.45 -5.80
N ASP A 42 15.39 -14.00 -5.55
CA ASP A 42 15.60 -12.75 -4.78
C ASP A 42 16.32 -11.72 -5.66
N SER A 43 15.75 -11.49 -6.84
CA SER A 43 15.91 -10.22 -7.53
C SER A 43 15.20 -9.20 -6.66
N GLY A 44 15.93 -8.24 -6.11
CA GLY A 44 15.46 -7.18 -5.23
C GLY A 44 14.33 -6.34 -5.83
N GLN A 45 13.13 -6.90 -5.82
CA GLN A 45 11.87 -6.21 -5.98
C GLN A 45 11.08 -6.54 -4.72
N THR A 46 11.32 -5.77 -3.66
CA THR A 46 10.25 -5.45 -2.72
C THR A 46 9.21 -4.65 -3.50
N THR A 47 8.48 -5.29 -4.42
CA THR A 47 7.09 -4.95 -4.61
C THR A 47 6.45 -5.34 -3.31
N THR A 48 6.40 -4.36 -2.40
CA THR A 48 5.37 -4.35 -1.39
C THR A 48 4.07 -4.42 -2.17
N ASP A 49 3.60 -5.65 -2.41
CA ASP A 49 2.21 -5.91 -2.75
C ASP A 49 1.44 -5.45 -1.53
N GLN A 50 1.20 -4.14 -1.49
CA GLN A 50 0.19 -3.56 -0.64
C GLN A 50 -1.06 -4.35 -1.00
N ASN A 51 -1.48 -5.23 -0.10
CA ASN A 51 -2.77 -5.87 -0.16
C ASN A 51 -3.79 -4.76 0.02
N VAL A 52 -4.02 -4.01 -1.07
CA VAL A 52 -4.94 -2.89 -1.09
C VAL A 52 -6.32 -3.55 -1.08
N ASN A 53 -7.00 -3.45 0.06
CA ASN A 53 -8.38 -3.88 0.18
C ASN A 53 -9.22 -3.06 -0.80
N VAL A 54 -9.51 -3.65 -1.97
CA VAL A 54 -10.22 -3.01 -3.08
C VAL A 54 -11.59 -2.50 -2.62
N GLY A 55 -12.25 -3.21 -1.71
CA GLY A 55 -13.52 -2.78 -1.12
C GLY A 55 -13.38 -1.52 -0.29
N GLN A 56 -12.32 -1.41 0.53
CA GLN A 56 -12.05 -0.20 1.31
C GLN A 56 -11.73 1.00 0.40
N VAL A 57 -10.97 0.80 -0.68
CA VAL A 57 -10.68 1.85 -1.65
C VAL A 57 -11.95 2.29 -2.39
N ALA A 58 -12.81 1.35 -2.76
CA ALA A 58 -14.08 1.68 -3.41
C ALA A 58 -15.03 2.49 -2.50
N LEU A 59 -15.06 2.19 -1.20
CA LEU A 59 -15.89 2.92 -0.22
C LEU A 59 -15.35 4.33 0.08
N LEU A 60 -14.03 4.52 0.00
CA LEU A 60 -13.38 5.81 0.23
C LEU A 60 -13.16 6.61 -1.05
N SER A 61 -13.46 6.04 -2.22
CA SER A 61 -13.29 6.73 -3.51
C SER A 61 -14.24 7.92 -3.60
N THR A 62 -13.65 9.10 -3.85
CA THR A 62 -14.35 10.34 -4.20
C THR A 62 -14.32 10.58 -5.71
N ASP A 63 -14.25 9.52 -6.53
CA ASP A 63 -14.34 9.65 -7.98
C ASP A 63 -15.71 10.19 -8.41
N VAL A 64 -15.77 10.82 -9.58
CA VAL A 64 -16.95 11.53 -10.12
C VAL A 64 -18.22 10.64 -10.15
N GLY A 65 -18.07 9.31 -10.24
CA GLY A 65 -19.18 8.35 -10.21
C GLY A 65 -19.70 7.98 -8.81
N SER A 66 -19.01 8.37 -7.75
CA SER A 66 -19.36 8.05 -6.36
C SER A 66 -20.26 9.13 -5.77
N ALA A 67 -21.38 8.73 -5.16
CA ALA A 67 -22.24 9.66 -4.44
C ALA A 67 -22.95 8.97 -3.27
N VAL A 68 -23.22 9.73 -2.21
CA VAL A 68 -23.99 9.27 -1.05
C VAL A 68 -25.32 10.02 -1.02
N ARG A 69 -26.42 9.28 -0.87
CA ARG A 69 -27.76 9.86 -0.66
C ARG A 69 -28.27 9.49 0.72
N LEU A 70 -28.58 10.49 1.53
CA LEU A 70 -29.25 10.35 2.82
C LEU A 70 -30.67 10.89 2.71
N THR A 71 -31.64 10.08 3.10
CA THR A 71 -33.04 10.51 3.23
C THR A 71 -33.43 10.54 4.70
N VAL A 72 -33.86 11.70 5.16
CA VAL A 72 -34.46 11.88 6.49
C VAL A 72 -35.96 12.02 6.31
N ARG A 73 -36.71 11.08 6.89
CA ARG A 73 -38.17 11.05 6.86
C ARG A 73 -38.75 10.70 8.24
N GLY A 74 -39.97 11.17 8.49
CA GLY A 74 -40.76 10.76 9.65
C GLY A 74 -41.25 9.30 9.58
N PRO A 75 -41.80 8.76 10.68
CA PRO A 75 -42.42 7.45 10.72
C PRO A 75 -43.75 7.42 9.95
N ILE A 76 -43.99 6.38 9.14
CA ILE A 76 -45.17 6.26 8.27
C ILE A 76 -46.46 6.12 9.09
N VAL A 77 -47.29 7.16 9.08
CA VAL A 77 -48.64 7.14 9.69
C VAL A 77 -49.69 7.70 8.72
N ALA A 78 -50.98 7.51 9.04
CA ALA A 78 -52.06 8.03 8.23
C ALA A 78 -52.29 9.53 8.51
N ASN A 79 -52.34 10.33 7.44
CA ASN A 79 -52.84 11.72 7.43
C ASN A 79 -51.97 12.72 8.23
N GLU A 80 -50.77 13.00 7.73
CA GLU A 80 -49.79 13.88 8.37
C GLU A 80 -49.28 14.98 7.43
N ASN A 81 -49.06 16.17 7.98
CA ASN A 81 -48.46 17.31 7.28
C ASN A 81 -47.01 17.49 7.73
N PHE A 82 -46.09 16.79 7.08
CA PHE A 82 -44.66 16.85 7.39
C PHE A 82 -43.83 17.00 6.10
N ARG A 83 -42.54 17.24 6.28
CA ARG A 83 -41.56 17.37 5.20
C ARG A 83 -40.52 16.28 5.31
N SER A 84 -40.13 15.73 4.17
CA SER A 84 -38.95 14.86 4.07
C SER A 84 -37.83 15.56 3.32
N TYR A 85 -36.61 15.15 3.62
CA TYR A 85 -35.40 15.76 3.08
C TYR A 85 -34.52 14.69 2.47
N SER A 86 -34.06 14.92 1.24
CA SER A 86 -33.04 14.10 0.59
C SER A 86 -31.80 14.96 0.39
N ILE A 87 -30.68 14.51 0.92
CA ILE A 87 -29.38 15.14 0.76
C ILE A 87 -28.52 14.21 -0.10
N THR A 88 -28.11 14.67 -1.26
CA THR A 88 -27.18 13.95 -2.15
C THR A 88 -25.85 14.68 -2.15
N ILE A 89 -24.78 13.97 -1.82
CA ILE A 89 -23.42 14.47 -1.81
C ILE A 89 -22.62 13.68 -2.85
N SER A 90 -22.09 14.41 -3.82
CA SER A 90 -21.13 13.94 -4.82
C SER A 90 -19.84 14.78 -4.69
N PRO A 91 -18.73 14.36 -5.31
CA PRO A 91 -17.50 15.14 -5.33
C PRO A 91 -17.70 16.57 -5.86
N GLU A 92 -18.52 16.73 -6.90
CA GLU A 92 -18.72 17.99 -7.61
C GLU A 92 -19.88 18.84 -7.06
N SER A 93 -20.78 18.22 -6.30
CA SER A 93 -21.99 18.93 -5.87
C SER A 93 -22.58 18.36 -4.59
N ARG A 94 -23.17 19.26 -3.81
CA ARG A 94 -23.98 18.90 -2.65
C ARG A 94 -25.35 19.50 -2.84
N GLU A 95 -26.37 18.67 -2.84
CA GLU A 95 -27.73 19.08 -3.13
C GLU A 95 -28.70 18.56 -2.08
N MET A 96 -29.61 19.43 -1.65
CA MET A 96 -30.69 19.09 -0.75
C MET A 96 -32.03 19.37 -1.43
N THR A 97 -32.88 18.36 -1.46
CA THR A 97 -34.25 18.46 -1.95
C THR A 97 -35.21 18.23 -0.78
N THR A 98 -36.14 19.17 -0.61
CA THR A 98 -37.23 19.09 0.36
C THR A 98 -38.50 18.64 -0.34
N TYR A 99 -39.20 17.70 0.26
CA TYR A 99 -40.44 17.16 -0.27
C TYR A 99 -41.59 17.38 0.70
N GLU A 100 -42.78 17.52 0.13
CA GLU A 100 -44.06 17.42 0.83
C GLU A 100 -44.38 15.94 1.05
N GLY A 101 -44.64 15.54 2.30
CA GLY A 101 -44.91 14.13 2.63
C GLY A 101 -43.69 13.22 2.43
N TYR A 102 -43.93 12.02 1.88
CA TYR A 102 -42.96 10.92 1.76
C TYR A 102 -42.20 10.91 0.44
N LEU A 103 -41.43 11.95 0.14
CA LEU A 103 -40.67 12.10 -1.11
C LEU A 103 -41.53 12.18 -2.40
N ASP A 104 -42.84 12.36 -2.27
CA ASP A 104 -43.75 12.36 -3.43
C ASP A 104 -43.60 13.62 -4.28
N LYS A 105 -43.57 14.79 -3.63
CA LYS A 105 -43.61 16.08 -4.32
C LYS A 105 -42.48 17.00 -3.86
N PRO A 106 -41.49 17.30 -4.71
CA PRO A 106 -40.44 18.25 -4.37
C PRO A 106 -41.02 19.65 -4.26
N ILE A 107 -40.73 20.34 -3.16
CA ILE A 107 -41.21 21.70 -2.88
C ILE A 107 -40.08 22.73 -2.79
N ALA A 108 -38.84 22.28 -2.59
CA ALA A 108 -37.66 23.15 -2.63
C ALA A 108 -36.40 22.35 -2.95
N GLN A 109 -35.44 22.98 -3.61
CA GLN A 109 -34.13 22.42 -3.92
C GLN A 109 -33.06 23.47 -3.64
N LYS A 110 -31.95 23.06 -3.03
CA LYS A 110 -30.82 23.94 -2.73
C LYS A 110 -29.51 23.23 -2.98
N LYS A 111 -28.62 23.88 -3.73
CA LYS A 111 -27.23 23.45 -3.93
C LYS A 111 -26.31 24.16 -2.95
N PHE A 112 -25.31 23.44 -2.46
CA PHE A 112 -24.32 23.91 -1.50
C PHE A 112 -22.91 23.64 -2.03
N GLY A 113 -22.07 24.68 -1.99
CA GLY A 113 -20.73 24.63 -2.59
C GLY A 113 -20.78 24.85 -4.11
N GLN A 114 -20.00 25.81 -4.57
CA GLN A 114 -19.56 25.97 -5.96
C GLN A 114 -18.04 25.91 -5.97
#